data_AF-B1ZR95-F1
#
_entry.id   AF-B1ZR95-F1
#
_cell.length_a   1.000
_cell.length_b   1.000
_cell.length_c   1.000
_cell.angle_alpha   90.00
_cell.angle_beta   90.00
_cell.angle_gamma   90.00
#
_symmetry.space_group_name_H-M   'P 1'
#
loop_
_entity.id
_entity.type
_entity.pdbx_description
1 polymer ?
#
loop_
_entity_poly.entity_id
_entity_poly.type
_entity_poly.pdbx_seq_one_letter_code
_entity_poly.pdbx_strand_id
1 'polypeptide(L)'
;MRLGIVIGRVTLTQKEPVYNGGRLLIVQPWTRAEFAAASADRSGDATPSSRPIGSNIALPLPKGSSVIVYDELGAGIGSIIGFTEGAEATMPFTGDAPVDAYCACIVDQVDYQPPAAANPVDRAAL
;
A
#
# COMPACT_ATOMS: atom_id res chain seq x y z
N MET A 1 -5.10 -7.87 -2.75
CA MET A 1 -4.01 -7.04 -2.19
C MET A 1 -3.90 -5.70 -2.92
N ARG A 2 -3.60 -4.62 -2.20
CA ARG A 2 -3.39 -3.25 -2.72
C ARG A 2 -2.08 -2.68 -2.16
N LEU A 3 -1.53 -1.66 -2.82
CA LEU A 3 -0.43 -0.87 -2.26
C LEU A 3 -0.97 0.42 -1.63
N GLY A 4 -0.30 0.89 -0.58
CA GLY A 4 -0.59 2.17 0.02
C GLY A 4 0.58 2.71 0.82
N ILE A 5 0.53 4.01 1.12
CA ILE A 5 1.52 4.69 1.95
C ILE A 5 0.99 4.88 3.36
N VAL A 6 1.83 4.60 4.37
CA VAL A 6 1.50 4.83 5.77
C VAL A 6 1.56 6.33 6.05
N ILE A 7 0.42 6.93 6.38
CA ILE A 7 0.29 8.37 6.65
C ILE A 7 0.16 8.68 8.15
N GLY A 8 0.04 7.66 8.99
CA GLY A 8 -0.09 7.82 10.43
C GLY A 8 -0.32 6.51 11.14
N ARG A 9 -0.65 6.60 12.44
CA ARG A 9 -0.99 5.45 13.28
C ARG A 9 -2.14 5.75 14.21
N VAL A 10 -2.89 4.72 14.57
CA VAL A 10 -3.94 4.74 15.58
C VAL A 10 -3.44 3.98 16.81
N THR A 11 -3.86 4.41 18.00
CA THR A 11 -3.56 3.71 19.25
C THR A 11 -4.86 3.47 19.99
N LEU A 12 -5.12 2.20 20.31
CA LEU A 12 -6.28 1.79 21.08
C LEU A 12 -5.87 1.62 22.54
N THR A 13 -6.67 2.17 23.45
CA THR A 13 -6.53 1.92 24.90
C THR A 13 -7.09 0.57 25.29
N GLN A 14 -8.29 0.24 24.78
CA GLN A 14 -8.94 -1.06 24.93
C GLN A 14 -8.97 -1.76 23.57
N LYS A 15 -8.52 -3.01 23.51
CA LYS A 15 -8.46 -3.79 22.28
C LYS A 15 -8.53 -5.28 22.59
N GLU A 16 -9.03 -6.05 21.63
CA GLU A 16 -9.01 -7.52 21.72
C GLU A 16 -7.57 -8.04 21.86
N PRO A 17 -7.34 -9.13 22.61
CA PRO A 17 -6.00 -9.68 22.83
C PRO A 17 -5.25 -10.05 21.54
N VAL A 18 -5.98 -10.39 20.47
CA VAL A 18 -5.41 -10.71 19.15
C VAL A 18 -4.63 -9.55 18.53
N TYR A 19 -4.88 -8.30 18.98
CA TYR A 19 -4.14 -7.12 18.55
C TYR A 19 -2.88 -6.83 19.39
N ASN A 20 -2.51 -7.70 20.32
CA ASN A 20 -1.31 -7.51 21.12
C ASN A 20 -0.05 -7.72 20.29
N GLY A 21 0.96 -6.86 20.49
CA GLY A 21 2.21 -6.88 19.73
C GLY A 21 2.18 -6.07 18.42
N GLY A 22 1.03 -5.99 17.76
CA GLY A 22 0.88 -5.19 16.54
C GLY A 22 0.52 -3.71 16.74
N ARG A 23 0.44 -3.00 15.61
CA ARG A 23 0.14 -1.58 15.46
C ARG A 23 -1.01 -1.41 14.47
N LEU A 24 -1.72 -0.29 14.59
CA LEU A 24 -2.73 0.10 13.61
C LEU A 24 -2.22 1.29 12.83
N LEU A 25 -2.10 1.14 11.52
CA LEU A 25 -1.57 2.13 10.60
C LEU A 25 -2.72 2.82 9.87
N ILE A 26 -2.63 4.14 9.70
CA ILE A 26 -3.50 4.87 8.77
C ILE A 26 -2.80 4.82 7.42
N VAL A 27 -3.44 4.21 6.43
CA VAL A 27 -2.84 3.94 5.13
C VAL A 27 -3.67 4.61 4.05
N GLN A 28 -3.01 5.39 3.21
CA GLN A 28 -3.62 5.95 2.02
C GLN A 28 -3.35 5.00 0.84
N PRO A 29 -4.38 4.39 0.24
CA PRO A 29 -4.19 3.51 -0.91
C PRO A 29 -3.63 4.28 -2.10
N TRP A 30 -2.72 3.64 -2.84
CA TRP A 30 -2.19 4.16 -4.07
C TRP A 30 -3.23 4.19 -5.19
N THR A 31 -3.17 5.27 -5.97
CA THR A 31 -3.92 5.55 -7.17
C THR A 31 -3.05 5.27 -8.40
N ARG A 32 -3.69 5.19 -9.58
CA ARG A 32 -2.98 5.03 -10.85
C ARG A 32 -1.92 6.11 -11.08
N ALA A 33 -2.13 7.32 -10.56
CA ALA A 33 -1.16 8.42 -10.68
C ALA A 33 0.11 8.15 -9.87
N GLU A 34 0.01 7.58 -8.67
CA GLU A 34 1.16 7.21 -7.84
C GLU A 34 1.97 6.07 -8.47
N PHE A 35 1.28 5.06 -9.04
CA PHE A 35 1.95 4.02 -9.83
C PHE A 35 2.68 4.60 -11.05
N ALA A 36 2.07 5.55 -11.77
CA ALA A 36 2.71 6.20 -12.90
C ALA A 36 3.90 7.06 -12.48
N ALA A 37 3.80 7.81 -11.38
CA ALA A 37 4.90 8.61 -10.83
C ALA A 37 6.09 7.73 -10.43
N ALA A 38 5.85 6.58 -9.79
CA ALA A 38 6.89 5.60 -9.49
C ALA A 38 7.62 5.07 -10.74
N SER A 39 6.94 5.05 -11.90
CA SER A 39 7.53 4.62 -13.19
C SER A 39 8.26 5.72 -13.96
N ALA A 40 7.95 7.00 -13.70
CA ALA A 40 8.42 8.16 -14.45
C ALA A 40 9.84 8.62 -14.06
N ASP A 41 10.31 8.27 -12.86
CA ASP A 41 11.67 8.54 -12.39
C ASP A 41 12.77 7.77 -13.20
N ARG A 42 12.39 7.09 -14.30
CA ARG A 42 13.29 6.36 -15.22
C ARG A 42 13.87 7.17 -16.39
N SER A 43 13.51 8.43 -16.61
CA SER A 43 14.06 9.21 -17.74
C SER A 43 15.38 9.92 -17.38
N GLY A 44 16.48 9.15 -17.30
CA GLY A 44 17.84 9.70 -17.32
C GLY A 44 18.88 8.82 -16.60
N ASP A 45 19.72 8.14 -17.40
CA ASP A 45 20.89 7.33 -17.02
C ASP A 45 20.62 5.98 -16.35
N ALA A 46 21.23 4.93 -16.91
CA ALA A 46 21.06 3.52 -16.58
C ALA A 46 21.83 3.09 -15.32
N THR A 47 21.77 3.92 -14.29
CA THR A 47 22.03 3.48 -12.92
C THR A 47 20.66 3.28 -12.28
N PRO A 48 20.33 2.16 -11.63
CA PRO A 48 19.13 2.09 -10.81
C PRO A 48 19.32 3.14 -9.72
N SER A 49 18.81 4.36 -9.93
CA SER A 49 18.63 5.31 -8.86
C SER A 49 17.51 4.70 -8.02
N SER A 50 17.92 3.77 -7.16
CA SER A 50 17.14 3.20 -6.08
C SER A 50 16.77 4.37 -5.18
N ARG A 51 15.77 5.13 -5.59
CA ARG A 51 15.20 6.16 -4.75
C ARG A 51 14.52 5.37 -3.65
N PRO A 52 15.04 5.37 -2.41
CA PRO A 52 14.39 4.65 -1.33
C PRO A 52 12.97 5.21 -1.25
N ILE A 53 11.96 4.35 -1.38
CA ILE A 53 10.61 4.85 -1.27
C ILE A 53 10.34 5.12 0.20
N GLY A 54 10.62 6.36 0.62
CA GLY A 54 10.51 6.78 2.00
C GLY A 54 10.41 8.30 2.11
N SER A 55 9.43 8.73 2.90
CA SER A 55 9.23 10.06 3.52
C SER A 55 8.39 11.14 2.83
N ASN A 56 8.04 11.04 1.54
CA ASN A 56 7.20 12.08 0.91
C ASN A 56 5.74 11.65 0.79
N ILE A 57 4.97 11.81 1.88
CA ILE A 57 3.50 11.77 1.80
C ILE A 57 3.07 12.92 0.86
N ALA A 58 2.53 12.58 -0.30
CA ALA A 58 2.06 13.57 -1.27
C ALA A 58 0.87 14.35 -0.68
N LEU A 59 0.99 15.68 -0.65
CA LEU A 59 -0.06 16.59 -0.20
C LEU A 59 -0.53 17.47 -1.39
N PRO A 60 -1.85 17.67 -1.55
CA PRO A 60 -2.94 17.09 -0.76
C PRO A 60 -3.04 15.57 -0.96
N LEU A 61 -3.56 14.87 0.04
CA LEU A 61 -3.73 13.42 -0.04
C LEU A 61 -4.60 13.05 -1.26
N PRO A 62 -4.29 11.96 -1.96
CA PRO A 62 -5.13 11.43 -3.03
C PRO A 62 -6.58 11.29 -2.61
N LYS A 63 -7.50 11.55 -3.54
CA LYS A 63 -8.94 11.36 -3.29
C LYS A 63 -9.24 9.87 -3.03
N GLY A 64 -9.98 9.61 -1.96
CA GLY A 64 -10.39 8.26 -1.57
C GLY A 64 -10.43 8.11 -0.04
N SER A 65 -10.86 6.94 0.43
CA SER A 65 -10.85 6.62 1.86
C SER A 65 -9.50 6.03 2.25
N SER A 66 -8.91 6.57 3.31
CA SER A 66 -7.80 5.91 4.00
C SER A 66 -8.31 4.69 4.78
N VAL A 67 -7.47 3.67 4.92
CA VAL A 67 -7.80 2.39 5.56
C VAL A 67 -6.96 2.25 6.83
N ILE A 68 -7.54 1.64 7.87
CA ILE A 68 -6.79 1.25 9.08
C ILE A 68 -6.26 -0.16 8.87
N VAL A 69 -4.95 -0.33 8.87
CA VAL A 69 -4.30 -1.62 8.58
C VAL A 69 -3.57 -2.12 9.83
N TYR A 70 -3.82 -3.36 10.23
CA TYR A 70 -3.04 -4.03 11.28
C TYR A 70 -1.65 -4.40 10.76
N ASP A 71 -0.62 -4.04 11.51
CA ASP A 71 0.78 -4.27 11.18
C ASP A 71 1.56 -4.88 12.35
N GLU A 72 2.27 -5.96 12.08
CA GLU A 72 3.24 -6.58 12.97
C GLU A 72 4.66 -6.59 12.40
N LEU A 73 4.85 -6.10 11.16
CA LEU A 73 6.14 -6.04 10.47
C LEU A 73 6.95 -4.79 10.86
N GLY A 74 6.29 -3.76 11.37
CA GLY A 74 6.94 -2.55 11.88
C GLY A 74 7.04 -1.43 10.85
N ALA A 75 6.06 -1.31 9.95
CA ALA A 75 6.03 -0.24 8.96
C ALA A 75 5.87 1.14 9.65
N GLY A 76 6.75 2.08 9.27
CA GLY A 76 6.73 3.45 9.76
C GLY A 76 5.96 4.41 8.85
N ILE A 77 5.71 5.63 9.32
CA ILE A 77 5.17 6.72 8.48
C ILE A 77 6.04 6.89 7.23
N GLY A 78 5.40 6.99 6.07
CA GLY A 78 6.05 7.10 4.77
C GLY A 78 6.47 5.77 4.14
N SER A 79 6.37 4.65 4.85
CA SER A 79 6.59 3.33 4.27
C SER A 79 5.48 3.01 3.27
N ILE A 80 5.83 2.33 2.18
CA ILE A 80 4.84 1.65 1.35
C ILE A 80 4.63 0.26 1.92
N ILE A 81 3.36 -0.13 2.00
CA ILE A 81 2.98 -1.48 2.36
C ILE A 81 2.09 -2.08 1.29
N GLY A 82 2.20 -3.40 1.14
CA GLY A 82 1.15 -4.22 0.54
C GLY A 82 0.18 -4.64 1.64
N PHE A 83 -1.11 -4.42 1.42
CA PHE A 83 -2.14 -4.81 2.38
C PHE A 83 -3.30 -5.55 1.71
N THR A 84 -3.91 -6.47 2.46
CA THR A 84 -5.14 -7.18 2.08
C THR A 84 -6.31 -6.63 2.87
N GLU A 85 -7.53 -6.84 2.37
CA GLU A 85 -8.78 -6.41 3.01
C GLU A 85 -9.77 -7.59 3.08
N GLY A 86 -10.76 -7.52 3.97
CA GLY A 86 -11.80 -8.54 4.14
C GLY A 86 -11.28 -9.84 4.72
N ALA A 87 -11.85 -10.97 4.28
CA ALA A 87 -11.51 -12.30 4.83
C ALA A 87 -10.03 -12.69 4.64
N GLU A 88 -9.34 -12.15 3.62
CA GLU A 88 -7.91 -12.40 3.44
C GLU A 88 -7.05 -11.79 4.57
N ALA A 89 -7.54 -10.74 5.22
CA ALA A 89 -6.82 -10.06 6.30
C ALA A 89 -6.76 -10.88 7.59
N THR A 90 -7.66 -11.87 7.76
CA THR A 90 -7.69 -12.74 8.95
C THR A 90 -6.84 -14.00 8.78
N MET A 91 -6.45 -14.34 7.56
CA MET A 91 -5.68 -15.56 7.25
C MET A 91 -4.36 -15.73 8.02
N PRO A 92 -3.61 -14.67 8.39
CA PRO A 92 -2.40 -14.83 9.20
C PRO A 92 -2.64 -15.28 10.64
N PHE A 93 -3.86 -15.15 11.16
CA PHE A 93 -4.18 -15.44 12.55
C PHE A 93 -4.63 -16.90 12.72
N THR A 94 -4.24 -17.52 13.84
CA THR A 94 -4.58 -18.92 14.14
C THR A 94 -5.99 -19.10 14.71
N GLY A 95 -6.71 -18.02 14.98
CA GLY A 95 -8.07 -18.03 15.54
C GLY A 95 -8.86 -16.82 15.06
N ASP A 96 -10.06 -16.63 15.61
CA ASP A 96 -10.93 -15.53 15.21
C ASP A 96 -10.26 -14.17 15.49
N ALA A 97 -9.98 -13.44 14.42
CA ALA A 97 -9.39 -12.11 14.47
C ALA A 97 -10.35 -11.14 13.79
N PRO A 98 -10.84 -10.09 14.49
CA PRO A 98 -11.73 -9.10 13.90
C PRO A 98 -10.95 -8.07 13.04
N VAL A 99 -10.00 -8.54 12.24
CA VAL A 99 -9.12 -7.75 11.38
C VAL A 99 -9.72 -7.72 9.97
N ASP A 100 -10.01 -6.53 9.45
CA ASP A 100 -10.53 -6.38 8.09
C ASP A 100 -9.46 -5.84 7.11
N ALA A 101 -8.28 -5.45 7.59
CA ALA A 101 -7.14 -5.09 6.76
C ALA A 101 -5.80 -5.41 7.45
N TYR A 102 -4.90 -6.06 6.72
CA TYR A 102 -3.63 -6.60 7.24
C TYR A 102 -2.43 -6.19 6.37
N CYS A 103 -1.36 -5.75 7.00
CA CYS A 103 -0.09 -5.40 6.37
C CYS A 103 0.68 -6.67 6.01
N ALA A 104 0.56 -7.08 4.75
CA ALA A 104 1.17 -8.31 4.24
C ALA A 104 2.67 -8.15 3.94
N CYS A 105 3.12 -6.96 3.55
CA CYS A 105 4.53 -6.69 3.30
C CYS A 105 4.87 -5.21 3.41
N ILE A 106 6.14 -4.91 3.68
CA ILE A 106 6.76 -3.60 3.44
C ILE A 106 7.42 -3.67 2.06
N VAL A 107 7.24 -2.62 1.26
CA VAL A 107 7.69 -2.58 -0.13
C VAL A 107 8.96 -1.74 -0.25
N ASP A 108 10.04 -2.37 -0.71
CA ASP A 108 11.31 -1.68 -0.97
C ASP A 108 11.32 -0.98 -2.34
N GLN A 109 10.84 -1.66 -3.39
CA GLN A 109 10.89 -1.19 -4.77
C GLN A 109 9.64 -1.60 -5.55
N VAL A 110 9.18 -0.72 -6.44
CA VAL A 110 8.06 -0.97 -7.36
C VAL A 110 8.50 -0.73 -8.80
N ASP A 111 8.67 -1.82 -9.55
CA ASP A 111 8.92 -1.75 -10.99
C ASP A 111 7.59 -1.84 -11.75
N TYR A 112 7.04 -0.68 -12.10
CA TYR A 112 5.77 -0.61 -12.81
C TYR A 112 5.98 -0.17 -14.27
N GLN A 113 5.44 -0.95 -15.21
CA GLN A 113 5.29 -0.55 -16.62
C GLN A 113 3.83 -0.74 -17.00
N PRO A 114 3.07 0.33 -17.29
CA PRO A 114 1.68 0.16 -17.71
C PRO A 114 1.65 -0.59 -19.05
N PRO A 115 0.66 -1.47 -19.28
CA PRO A 115 0.45 -2.05 -20.60
C PRO A 115 0.28 -0.93 -21.62
N ALA A 116 0.78 -1.15 -22.85
CA ALA A 116 0.57 -0.23 -23.95
C ALA A 116 -0.93 0.09 -24.03
N ALA A 117 -1.28 1.36 -24.20
CA ALA A 117 -2.68 1.74 -24.37
C ALA A 117 -3.25 0.90 -25.52
N ALA A 118 -4.30 0.12 -25.24
CA ALA A 118 -4.94 -0.69 -26.27
C ALA A 118 -5.27 0.22 -27.45
N ASN A 119 -4.87 -0.18 -28.66
CA ASN A 119 -5.18 0.59 -29.85
C ASN A 119 -6.71 0.70 -29.94
N PRO A 120 -7.26 1.89 -30.25
CA PRO A 120 -8.71 2.06 -30.38
C PRO A 120 -9.37 1.05 -31.33
N VAL A 121 -8.60 0.48 -32.26
CA VAL A 121 -9.02 -0.51 -33.25
C VAL A 121 -9.34 -1.89 -32.62
N ASP A 122 -8.68 -2.28 -31.52
CA ASP A 122 -8.86 -3.60 -30.89
C ASP A 122 -10.15 -3.71 -30.06
N ARG A 123 -10.84 -2.59 -29.80
CA ARG A 123 -12.11 -2.55 -29.04
C ARG A 123 -13.36 -2.79 -29.88
N ALA A 124 -13.25 -2.74 -31.22
CA ALA A 124 -14.38 -2.94 -32.13
C ALA A 124 -14.64 -4.41 -32.49
N ALA A 125 -13.84 -5.35 -31.96
CA ALA A 125 -13.89 -6.78 -32.26
C ALA A 125 -14.42 -7.65 -31.10
N LEU A 126 -15.06 -7.03 -30.08
CA LEU A 126 -15.70 -7.70 -28.95
C LEU A 126 -17.19 -7.33 -28.87
#